data_AF-A0A1F8SR80-F1
#
_entry.id   AF-A0A1F8SR80-F1
#
_cell.length_a   1.000
_cell.length_b   1.000
_cell.length_c   1.000
_cell.angle_alpha   90.00
_cell.angle_beta   90.00
_cell.angle_gamma   90.00
#
_symmetry.space_group_name_H-M   'P 1'
#
loop_
_entity.id
_entity.type
_entity.pdbx_description
1 polymer ?
#
loop_
_entity_poly.entity_id
_entity_poly.type
_entity_poly.pdbx_seq_one_letter_code
_entity_poly.pdbx_strand_id
1 'polypeptide(L)'
;MDEKITIIEGPPPNFEDVHEGWPLGLNESPSLHKLAMTRLRTFNGPSLVERCYRTWRDQHTIHLEFRAADGLIHKTPIVASRTLETDDGQIIFLWVRLTEQEALLELGTDDDQADQDDDDPESPI
;
A
#
# COMPACT_ATOMS: atom_id res chain seq x y z
N MET A 1 0.96 13.77 18.74
CA MET A 1 0.12 12.56 18.83
C MET A 1 0.43 11.75 17.58
N ASP A 2 0.64 10.43 17.68
CA ASP A 2 0.88 9.59 16.50
C ASP A 2 -0.43 9.43 15.72
N GLU A 3 -0.64 10.29 14.72
CA GLU A 3 -1.82 10.22 13.86
C GLU A 3 -1.78 8.93 13.03
N LYS A 4 -2.90 8.20 13.03
CA LYS A 4 -3.02 6.94 12.30
C LYS A 4 -4.44 6.65 11.82
N ILE A 5 -4.51 5.84 10.76
CA ILE A 5 -5.68 5.09 10.33
C ILE A 5 -5.44 3.65 10.74
N THR A 6 -6.32 3.08 11.57
CA THR A 6 -6.21 1.70 12.03
C THR A 6 -7.24 0.83 11.33
N ILE A 7 -6.83 -0.31 10.81
CA ILE A 7 -7.74 -1.37 10.34
C ILE A 7 -8.24 -2.12 11.58
N ILE A 8 -9.53 -1.95 11.90
CA ILE A 8 -10.14 -2.53 13.11
C ILE A 8 -10.60 -3.97 12.85
N GLU A 9 -11.20 -4.21 11.68
CA GLU A 9 -11.74 -5.52 11.27
C GLU A 9 -11.49 -5.75 9.78
N GLY A 10 -11.18 -6.99 9.42
CA GLY A 10 -10.92 -7.39 8.04
C GLY A 10 -9.61 -8.17 7.89
N PRO A 11 -9.38 -8.75 6.69
CA PRO A 11 -8.09 -9.34 6.37
C PRO A 11 -6.99 -8.26 6.36
N PRO A 12 -5.70 -8.65 6.43
CA PRO A 12 -4.59 -7.76 6.15
C PRO A 12 -4.81 -7.00 4.82
N PRO A 13 -4.37 -5.73 4.74
CA PRO A 13 -4.43 -4.97 3.49
C PRO A 13 -3.61 -5.66 2.41
N ASN A 14 -4.14 -5.74 1.20
CA ASN A 14 -3.36 -6.16 0.06
C ASN A 14 -2.62 -4.94 -0.51
N PHE A 15 -1.31 -5.05 -0.69
CA PHE A 15 -0.47 -4.00 -1.27
C PHE A 15 -0.16 -4.32 -2.73
N GLU A 16 -0.24 -3.29 -3.56
CA GLU A 16 0.06 -3.36 -4.98
C GLU A 16 1.20 -2.39 -5.31
N ASP A 17 2.07 -2.80 -6.24
CA ASP A 17 3.13 -1.95 -6.74
C ASP A 17 2.59 -0.78 -7.57
N VAL A 18 3.17 0.40 -7.34
CA VAL A 18 2.76 1.63 -8.02
C VAL A 18 3.66 1.88 -9.22
N HIS A 19 3.13 1.65 -10.41
CA HIS A 19 3.84 1.77 -11.69
C HIS A 19 3.71 3.15 -12.34
N GLU A 20 3.03 4.08 -11.69
CA GLU A 20 2.75 5.41 -12.22
C GLU A 20 3.99 6.32 -12.12
N GLY A 21 4.04 7.42 -12.87
CA GLY A 21 5.21 8.31 -12.92
C GLY A 21 5.30 9.36 -11.81
N TRP A 22 4.16 9.76 -11.21
CA TRP A 22 4.13 10.74 -10.11
C TRP A 22 4.74 10.27 -8.76
N PRO A 23 4.77 8.96 -8.41
CA PRO A 23 5.56 8.39 -7.30
C PRO A 23 7.04 8.75 -7.31
N LEU A 24 7.64 8.90 -8.50
CA LEU A 24 9.08 9.12 -8.63
C LEU A 24 9.52 10.43 -7.94
N GLY A 25 8.67 11.46 -8.02
CA GLY A 25 8.88 12.74 -7.34
C GLY A 25 8.62 12.69 -5.83
N LEU A 26 7.98 11.63 -5.31
CA LEU A 26 7.73 11.43 -3.89
C LEU A 26 8.77 10.54 -3.21
N ASN A 27 9.74 9.98 -3.93
CA ASN A 27 10.78 9.10 -3.36
C ASN A 27 12.07 9.85 -2.98
N GLU A 28 12.11 11.18 -3.04
CA GLU A 28 13.28 11.95 -2.59
C GLU A 28 13.38 11.92 -1.05
N SER A 29 13.88 10.80 -0.52
CA SER A 29 14.16 10.55 0.88
C SER A 29 15.60 10.04 1.00
N PRO A 30 16.33 10.37 2.08
CA PRO A 30 17.67 9.81 2.33
C PRO A 30 17.65 8.29 2.58
N SER A 31 16.47 7.73 2.86
CA SER A 31 16.26 6.29 3.03
C SER A 31 15.55 5.71 1.82
N LEU A 32 15.98 4.52 1.38
CA LEU A 32 15.33 3.79 0.31
C LEU A 32 13.97 3.27 0.79
N HIS A 33 12.92 3.64 0.06
CA HIS A 33 11.56 3.17 0.33
C HIS A 33 10.90 2.71 -0.98
N LYS A 34 10.06 1.70 -0.91
CA LYS A 34 9.16 1.33 -2.01
C LYS A 34 7.82 2.00 -1.81
N LEU A 35 7.25 2.58 -2.86
CA LEU A 35 5.89 3.10 -2.82
C LEU A 35 4.92 1.98 -3.17
N ALA A 36 3.97 1.71 -2.29
CA ALA A 36 2.90 0.75 -2.51
C ALA A 36 1.52 1.42 -2.37
N MET A 37 0.50 0.82 -2.97
CA MET A 37 -0.89 1.26 -2.85
C MET A 37 -1.74 0.15 -2.26
N THR A 38 -2.65 0.50 -1.36
CA THR A 38 -3.70 -0.42 -0.88
C THR A 38 -5.09 0.20 -1.01
N ARG A 39 -6.10 -0.66 -1.11
CA ARG A 39 -7.51 -0.29 -1.30
C ARG A 39 -8.33 -0.92 -0.19
N LEU A 40 -9.05 -0.10 0.57
CA LEU A 40 -9.81 -0.54 1.73
C LEU A 40 -11.26 -0.05 1.63
N ARG A 41 -12.21 -0.92 2.00
CA ARG A 41 -13.59 -0.49 2.21
C ARG A 41 -13.67 0.39 3.45
N THR A 42 -14.47 1.43 3.38
CA THR A 42 -14.68 2.38 4.46
C THR A 42 -16.10 2.93 4.44
N PHE A 43 -16.58 3.41 5.59
CA PHE A 43 -17.84 4.13 5.71
C PHE A 43 -17.63 5.64 5.91
N ASN A 44 -16.39 6.10 5.97
CA ASN A 44 -16.03 7.49 6.28
C ASN A 44 -14.87 8.01 5.41
N GLY A 45 -14.81 7.61 4.14
CA GLY A 45 -13.73 7.92 3.20
C GLY A 45 -13.37 9.41 3.13
N PRO A 46 -14.33 10.33 2.90
CA PRO A 46 -14.06 11.77 2.88
C PRO A 46 -13.43 12.30 4.17
N SER A 47 -13.90 11.83 5.34
CA SER A 47 -13.36 12.24 6.64
C SER A 47 -11.94 11.74 6.89
N LEU A 48 -11.60 10.55 6.39
CA LEU A 48 -10.24 10.00 6.45
C LEU A 48 -9.28 10.79 5.56
N VAL A 49 -9.69 11.15 4.33
CA VAL A 49 -8.89 11.99 3.44
C VAL A 49 -8.64 13.36 4.05
N GLU A 50 -9.67 14.01 4.62
CA GLU A 50 -9.52 15.30 5.31
C GLU A 50 -8.56 15.19 6.51
N ARG A 51 -8.59 14.08 7.25
CA ARG A 51 -7.64 13.83 8.34
C ARG A 51 -6.21 13.75 7.84
N CYS A 52 -5.95 13.02 6.75
CA CYS A 52 -4.64 12.97 6.13
C CYS A 52 -4.17 14.37 5.72
N TYR A 53 -5.03 15.12 5.03
CA TYR A 53 -4.74 16.48 4.59
C TYR A 53 -4.36 17.41 5.76
N ARG A 54 -5.16 17.44 6.84
CA ARG A 54 -4.87 18.25 8.02
C ARG A 54 -3.54 17.87 8.67
N THR A 55 -3.28 16.57 8.80
CA THR A 55 -2.04 16.08 9.41
C THR A 55 -0.82 16.53 8.61
N TRP A 56 -0.85 16.37 7.28
CA TRP A 56 0.24 16.83 6.41
C TRP A 56 0.37 18.36 6.38
N ARG A 57 -0.75 19.09 6.42
CA ARG A 57 -0.76 20.56 6.51
C ARG A 57 -0.05 21.05 7.77
N ASP A 58 -0.21 20.33 8.87
CA ASP A 58 0.47 20.60 10.15
C ASP A 58 1.90 20.01 10.19
N GLN A 59 2.44 19.55 9.06
CA GLN A 59 3.78 18.97 8.91
C GLN A 59 4.01 17.70 9.75
N HIS A 60 2.94 16.97 10.05
CA HIS A 60 3.01 15.70 10.76
C HIS A 60 2.86 14.52 9.79
N THR A 61 3.34 13.35 10.20
CA THR A 61 3.18 12.09 9.47
C THR A 61 1.97 11.35 10.00
N ILE A 62 1.14 10.83 9.10
CA ILE A 62 0.03 9.92 9.42
C ILE A 62 0.36 8.51 8.93
N HIS A 63 0.03 7.49 9.73
CA HIS A 63 0.38 6.10 9.44
C HIS A 63 -0.86 5.24 9.19
N LEU A 64 -0.72 4.21 8.36
CA LEU A 64 -1.64 3.09 8.29
C LEU A 64 -1.15 2.02 9.28
N GLU A 65 -1.98 1.70 10.26
CA GLU A 65 -1.75 0.63 11.24
C GLU A 65 -2.64 -0.57 10.90
N PHE A 66 -2.03 -1.73 10.75
CA PHE A 66 -2.72 -2.96 10.38
C PHE A 66 -2.06 -4.19 11.00
N ARG A 67 -2.81 -5.29 11.07
CA ARG A 67 -2.25 -6.60 11.40
C ARG A 67 -1.76 -7.25 10.11
N ALA A 68 -0.46 -7.54 10.03
CA ALA A 68 0.15 -8.20 8.88
C ALA A 68 -0.14 -9.71 8.88
N ALA A 69 0.25 -10.40 7.80
CA ALA A 69 0.01 -11.83 7.62
C ALA A 69 0.70 -12.72 8.67
N ASP A 70 1.80 -12.24 9.25
CA ASP A 70 2.52 -12.88 10.36
C ASP A 70 1.83 -12.71 11.73
N GLY A 71 0.76 -11.92 11.79
CA GLY A 71 -0.01 -11.62 12.99
C GLY A 71 0.52 -10.44 13.81
N LEU A 72 1.63 -9.82 13.42
CA LEU A 72 2.19 -8.63 14.08
C LEU A 72 1.47 -7.34 13.64
N ILE A 73 1.56 -6.31 14.46
CA ILE A 73 1.01 -4.98 14.13
C ILE A 73 2.08 -4.16 13.44
N HIS A 74 1.82 -3.80 12.19
CA HIS A 74 2.69 -2.99 11.34
C HIS A 74 2.16 -1.56 11.23
N LYS A 75 3.08 -0.61 10.99
CA LYS A 75 2.77 0.81 10.79
C LYS A 75 3.59 1.36 9.64
N THR A 76 2.92 1.77 8.58
CA THR A 76 3.56 2.37 7.40
C THR A 76 3.06 3.80 7.17
N PRO A 77 3.94 4.77 6.88
CA PRO A 77 3.54 6.15 6.65
C PRO A 77 2.74 6.29 5.35
N ILE A 78 1.63 7.01 5.43
CA ILE A 78 0.76 7.35 4.29
C ILE A 78 1.27 8.64 3.65
N VAL A 79 1.47 8.62 2.33
CA VAL A 79 1.96 9.76 1.54
C VAL A 79 0.94 10.36 0.60
N ALA A 80 -0.09 9.60 0.24
CA ALA A 80 -1.24 10.11 -0.49
C ALA A 80 -2.50 9.32 -0.13
N SER A 81 -3.66 9.96 -0.28
CA SER A 81 -4.96 9.34 -0.02
C SER A 81 -6.01 9.87 -0.98
N ARG A 82 -6.89 8.97 -1.45
CA ARG A 82 -8.05 9.32 -2.28
C ARG A 82 -9.22 8.45 -1.89
N THR A 83 -10.44 8.96 -2.01
CA THR A 83 -11.66 8.16 -1.87
C THR A 83 -12.39 8.03 -3.21
N LEU A 84 -13.09 6.92 -3.38
CA LEU A 84 -14.02 6.66 -4.48
C LEU A 84 -15.34 6.16 -3.88
N GLU A 85 -16.46 6.69 -4.36
CA GLU A 85 -17.78 6.17 -4.02
C GLU A 85 -18.22 5.20 -5.12
N THR A 86 -18.65 4.00 -4.72
CA THR A 86 -19.15 2.95 -5.60
C THR A 86 -20.54 2.50 -5.13
N ASP A 87 -21.23 1.70 -5.94
CA ASP A 87 -22.54 1.14 -5.58
C ASP A 87 -22.48 0.27 -4.30
N ASP A 88 -21.31 -0.29 -3.98
CA ASP A 88 -21.05 -1.16 -2.82
C ASP A 88 -20.58 -0.38 -1.56
N GLY A 89 -20.51 0.95 -1.63
CA GLY A 89 -20.04 1.82 -0.55
C GLY A 89 -18.78 2.60 -0.92
N GLN A 90 -18.07 3.10 0.10
CA GLN A 90 -16.87 3.92 -0.13
C GLN A 90 -15.60 3.08 -0.07
N ILE A 91 -14.67 3.39 -0.97
CA ILE A 91 -13.33 2.80 -1.02
C ILE A 91 -12.32 3.92 -0.80
N ILE A 92 -11.37 3.71 0.11
CA ILE A 92 -10.20 4.57 0.27
C ILE A 92 -8.98 3.90 -0.33
N PHE A 93 -8.26 4.67 -1.15
CA PHE A 93 -6.97 4.35 -1.72
C PHE A 93 -5.92 5.05 -0.87
N LEU A 94 -4.94 4.29 -0.38
CA LEU A 94 -3.82 4.80 0.41
C LEU A 94 -2.52 4.44 -0.29
N TRP A 95 -1.68 5.43 -0.52
CA TRP A 95 -0.30 5.23 -0.94
C TRP A 95 0.59 5.33 0.27
N VAL A 96 1.46 4.34 0.44
CA VAL A 96 2.29 4.19 1.64
C VAL A 96 3.75 3.95 1.24
N ARG A 97 4.68 4.31 2.13
CA ARG A 97 6.10 3.98 1.96
C ARG A 97 6.44 2.76 2.79
N LEU A 98 6.82 1.68 2.11
CA LEU A 98 7.34 0.48 2.74
C LEU A 98 8.88 0.57 2.80
N THR A 99 9.46 0.13 3.90
CA THR A 99 10.89 -0.23 3.96
C THR A 99 11.18 -1.41 3.04
N GLU A 100 12.44 -1.69 2.73
CA GLU A 100 12.81 -2.87 1.93
C GLU A 100 12.27 -4.17 2.55
N GLN A 101 12.37 -4.30 3.87
CA GLN A 101 11.90 -5.49 4.60
C GLN A 101 10.37 -5.65 4.51
N GLU A 102 9.63 -4.55 4.67
CA GLU A 102 8.17 -4.56 4.51
C GLU A 102 7.77 -4.82 3.06
N ALA A 103 8.47 -4.23 2.10
CA ALA A 103 8.21 -4.46 0.68
C ALA A 103 8.41 -5.93 0.31
N LEU A 104 9.48 -6.55 0.78
CA LEU A 104 9.74 -7.98 0.58
C LEU A 104 8.63 -8.86 1.16
N LEU A 105 8.13 -8.52 2.35
CA LEU A 105 7.09 -9.29 3.03
C LEU A 105 5.72 -9.12 2.36
N GLU A 106 5.35 -7.90 1.99
CA GLU A 106 3.99 -7.56 1.54
C GLU A 106 3.80 -7.69 0.02
N LEU A 107 4.85 -7.48 -0.78
CA LEU A 107 4.78 -7.52 -2.25
C LEU A 107 5.44 -8.78 -2.85
N GLY A 108 6.26 -9.49 -2.06
CA GLY A 108 7.07 -10.60 -2.55
C GLY A 108 8.33 -10.15 -3.31
N THR A 109 9.11 -11.13 -3.76
CA THR A 109 10.24 -10.92 -4.68
C THR A 109 9.77 -11.01 -6.12
N ASP A 110 10.28 -10.14 -6.99
CA ASP A 110 10.07 -10.20 -8.45
C ASP A 110 10.55 -11.55 -9.06
N ASP A 111 11.39 -12.30 -8.33
CA ASP A 111 11.92 -13.61 -8.73
C ASP A 111 10.87 -14.73 -8.81
N ASP A 112 9.65 -14.55 -8.29
CA ASP A 112 8.56 -15.52 -8.47
C ASP A 112 7.92 -15.48 -9.88
N GLN A 113 8.45 -14.65 -10.79
CA GLN A 113 8.01 -14.54 -12.19
C GLN A 113 8.96 -15.21 -13.21
N ALA A 114 10.05 -15.82 -12.76
CA ALA A 114 10.96 -16.60 -13.59
C ALA A 114 10.82 -18.09 -13.25
N ASP A 115 9.82 -18.77 -13.82
CA ASP A 115 9.79 -20.23 -14.09
C ASP A 115 8.42 -20.68 -14.67
N GLN A 116 7.95 -20.01 -15.73
CA GLN A 116 6.90 -20.56 -16.63
C GLN A 116 7.38 -20.49 -18.09
N ASP A 117 8.59 -20.98 -18.34
CA ASP A 117 8.95 -21.54 -19.64
C ASP A 117 9.02 -23.06 -19.48
N ASP A 118 7.84 -23.70 -19.32
CA ASP A 118 7.72 -25.15 -19.51
C ASP A 118 7.86 -25.43 -21.01
N ASP A 119 9.09 -25.76 -21.36
CA ASP A 119 9.58 -26.42 -22.56
C ASP A 119 8.63 -27.57 -22.98
N ASP A 120 7.83 -27.37 -24.04
CA ASP A 120 7.20 -28.49 -24.75
C ASP A 120 8.09 -28.87 -25.94
N PRO A 121 8.79 -30.03 -25.88
CA PRO A 121 9.74 -30.42 -26.91
C PRO A 121 9.05 -30.77 -28.22
N GLU A 122 9.67 -30.32 -29.31
CA GLU A 122 9.37 -30.64 -30.72
C GLU A 122 8.85 -32.08 -30.91
N SER A 123 7.62 -32.23 -31.37
CA SER A 123 7.09 -33.55 -31.78
C SER A 123 7.83 -34.00 -33.05
N PRO A 124 8.42 -35.20 -33.09
CA PRO A 124 9.17 -35.67 -34.25
C PRO A 124 8.21 -36.12 -35.37
N ILE A 125 8.43 -35.55 -36.56
CA ILE A 125 8.07 -35.94 -37.95
C ILE A 125 6.79 -36.78 -38.19
#